data_AF-A0A1J4KN98-F1
#
_entry.id   AF-A0A1J4KN98-F1
#
_cell.length_a   1.000
_cell.length_b   1.000
_cell.length_c   1.000
_cell.angle_alpha   90.00
_cell.angle_beta   90.00
_cell.angle_gamma   90.00
#
_symmetry.space_group_name_H-M   'P 1'
#
loop_
_entity.id
_entity.type
_entity.pdbx_description
1 polymer ?
#
loop_
_entity_poly.entity_id
_entity_poly.type
_entity_poly.pdbx_seq_one_letter_code
_entity_poly.pdbx_strand_id
1 'polypeptide(L)'
;MNDCMKWYRSAYQIAQTSSTDLYNGGTKFGRPLNILELNIETFVPAGEAVAFVGANFCHFPPYWNNDMFNYDRLIVNPWGPLHEMNHHRQSDWAKANPTGSGEMSNNIVNLITYAQSNEASKGRSETGGLNDWPVYSVLFTKLNDNDKYGLSLYSNMLHSFGVEKFKQFVHADQNDMYYPRKTYGETGSEMLRASKIFGRNMRYHYNFHNCDDQRIGDAALQEVEKLNLPYYHPVTNPYCVGYLTSDTEGFVSARPYTISTVECEIDFAKHMKKRANTTMFGDFVFHNATFEKGRESAWKEISPGRYSVTPKDNFFEIEEVIVSYRDTTTNEIIRCICHFDQ
;
A
#
# COMPACT_ATOMS: atom_id res chain seq x y z
N MET A 1 -18.95 4.60 -23.91
CA MET A 1 -18.53 4.79 -22.51
C MET A 1 -17.08 5.29 -22.54
N ASN A 2 -16.84 6.55 -22.17
CA ASN A 2 -15.50 7.15 -22.10
C ASN A 2 -14.63 6.36 -21.08
N ASP A 3 -13.32 6.32 -21.27
CA ASP A 3 -12.35 5.60 -20.45
C ASP A 3 -12.40 6.02 -18.97
N CYS A 4 -12.72 7.28 -18.65
CA CYS A 4 -12.98 7.74 -17.29
C CYS A 4 -14.08 6.93 -16.59
N MET A 5 -15.19 6.64 -17.29
CA MET A 5 -16.32 5.90 -16.71
C MET A 5 -15.97 4.42 -16.50
N LYS A 6 -15.17 3.84 -17.40
CA LYS A 6 -14.64 2.48 -17.21
C LYS A 6 -13.69 2.42 -16.01
N TRP A 7 -12.85 3.44 -15.86
CA TRP A 7 -11.93 3.57 -14.74
C TRP A 7 -12.69 3.65 -13.41
N TYR A 8 -13.68 4.54 -13.28
CA TYR A 8 -14.51 4.61 -12.07
C TYR A 8 -15.25 3.31 -11.78
N ARG A 9 -15.73 2.62 -12.82
CA ARG A 9 -16.36 1.32 -12.64
C ARG A 9 -15.38 0.29 -12.05
N SER A 10 -14.13 0.30 -12.51
CA SER A 10 -13.06 -0.54 -11.96
C SER A 10 -12.70 -0.14 -10.52
N ALA A 11 -12.52 1.15 -10.25
CA ALA A 11 -12.21 1.66 -8.91
C ALA A 11 -13.32 1.32 -7.89
N TYR A 12 -14.60 1.46 -8.27
CA TYR A 12 -15.72 1.05 -7.44
C TYR A 12 -15.73 -0.46 -7.16
N GLN A 13 -15.41 -1.29 -8.16
CA GLN A 13 -15.29 -2.74 -7.98
C GLN A 13 -14.14 -3.10 -7.01
N ILE A 14 -13.01 -2.39 -7.11
CA ILE A 14 -11.89 -2.55 -6.15
C ILE A 14 -12.36 -2.18 -4.74
N ALA A 15 -13.03 -1.05 -4.58
CA ALA A 15 -13.57 -0.62 -3.29
C ALA A 15 -14.54 -1.66 -2.69
N GLN A 16 -15.47 -2.16 -3.51
CA GLN A 16 -16.43 -3.18 -3.09
C GLN A 16 -15.77 -4.48 -2.64
N THR A 17 -14.70 -4.91 -3.32
CA THR A 17 -13.95 -6.12 -2.93
C THR A 17 -13.02 -5.90 -1.74
N SER A 18 -12.74 -4.65 -1.39
CA SER A 18 -11.82 -4.29 -0.30
C SER A 18 -12.52 -4.27 1.05
N SER A 19 -13.67 -3.59 1.16
CA SER A 19 -14.50 -3.55 2.37
C SER A 19 -15.99 -3.49 2.05
N THR A 20 -16.79 -3.96 2.99
CA THR A 20 -18.25 -4.00 2.89
C THR A 20 -18.83 -2.59 3.09
N ASP A 21 -19.86 -2.26 2.33
CA ASP A 21 -20.74 -1.13 2.59
C ASP A 21 -21.85 -1.62 3.52
N LEU A 22 -21.88 -1.11 4.75
CA LEU A 22 -22.81 -1.54 5.80
C LEU A 22 -24.20 -0.91 5.66
N TYR A 23 -24.36 0.15 4.86
CA TYR A 23 -25.62 0.87 4.71
C TYR A 23 -26.47 0.31 3.57
N ASN A 24 -25.82 -0.07 2.46
CA ASN A 24 -26.53 -0.44 1.23
C ASN A 24 -26.54 -1.94 0.93
N GLY A 25 -26.21 -2.78 1.92
CA GLY A 25 -26.28 -4.25 1.82
C GLY A 25 -25.41 -4.85 0.70
N GLY A 26 -24.38 -4.13 0.25
CA GLY A 26 -23.56 -4.54 -0.87
C GLY A 26 -22.76 -5.80 -0.57
N THR A 27 -22.89 -6.84 -1.39
CA THR A 27 -22.09 -8.06 -1.25
C THR A 27 -20.62 -7.75 -1.57
N LYS A 28 -19.69 -7.96 -0.62
CA LYS A 28 -18.24 -7.75 -0.80
C LYS A 28 -17.66 -8.48 -2.01
N PHE A 29 -18.27 -9.58 -2.45
CA PHE A 29 -17.80 -10.43 -3.56
C PHE A 29 -18.88 -10.74 -4.59
N GLY A 30 -19.57 -9.72 -5.09
CA GLY A 30 -20.65 -9.90 -6.07
C GLY A 30 -20.76 -8.75 -7.06
N ARG A 31 -21.70 -8.88 -8.00
CA ARG A 31 -22.04 -7.81 -8.93
C ARG A 31 -22.56 -6.60 -8.13
N PRO A 32 -22.06 -5.38 -8.39
CA PRO A 32 -22.67 -4.16 -7.86
C PRO A 32 -24.12 -4.05 -8.34
N LEU A 33 -25.08 -4.13 -7.41
CA LEU A 33 -26.51 -3.98 -7.71
C LEU A 33 -27.01 -2.54 -7.47
N ASN A 34 -26.48 -1.90 -6.43
CA ASN A 34 -26.73 -0.49 -6.11
C ASN A 34 -25.51 0.31 -6.56
N ILE A 35 -25.58 0.94 -7.73
CA ILE A 35 -24.46 1.70 -8.28
C ILE A 35 -24.39 3.04 -7.55
N LEU A 36 -23.21 3.42 -7.06
CA LEU A 36 -22.98 4.73 -6.48
C LEU A 36 -23.21 5.82 -7.54
N GLU A 37 -24.03 6.81 -7.22
CA GLU A 37 -24.24 7.97 -8.08
C GLU A 37 -23.20 9.05 -7.78
N LEU A 38 -22.57 9.61 -8.83
CA LEU A 38 -21.59 10.68 -8.73
C LEU A 38 -22.17 11.93 -9.38
N ASN A 39 -22.55 12.92 -8.57
CA ASN A 39 -23.31 14.09 -8.99
C ASN A 39 -22.41 15.34 -9.04
N ILE A 40 -22.52 16.15 -10.11
CA ILE A 40 -21.79 17.42 -10.26
C ILE A 40 -22.72 18.61 -9.96
N GLU A 41 -22.61 19.14 -8.75
CA GLU A 41 -23.65 19.97 -8.16
C GLU A 41 -23.08 21.32 -7.72
N THR A 42 -23.80 22.41 -8.02
CA THR A 42 -23.42 23.77 -7.61
C THR A 42 -23.55 23.99 -6.10
N PHE A 43 -24.31 23.15 -5.42
CA PHE A 43 -24.46 23.15 -3.98
C PHE A 43 -23.92 21.85 -3.38
N VAL A 44 -22.76 21.98 -2.72
CA VAL A 44 -22.18 20.93 -1.87
C VAL A 44 -22.51 21.30 -0.42
N PRO A 45 -23.33 20.49 0.29
CA PRO A 45 -23.86 20.89 1.60
C PRO A 45 -22.85 20.87 2.75
N ALA A 46 -21.71 20.21 2.59
CA ALA A 46 -20.64 20.14 3.59
C ALA A 46 -19.31 19.85 2.91
N GLY A 47 -18.21 20.42 3.43
CA GLY A 47 -16.88 20.19 2.88
C GLY A 47 -16.69 20.76 1.47
N GLU A 48 -15.68 20.26 0.77
CA GLU A 48 -15.43 20.58 -0.64
C GLU A 48 -16.24 19.69 -1.59
N ALA A 49 -16.33 18.41 -1.23
CA ALA A 49 -17.22 17.40 -1.79
C ALA A 49 -17.78 16.58 -0.61
N VAL A 50 -18.83 15.78 -0.85
CA VAL A 50 -19.42 14.97 0.23
C VAL A 50 -20.04 13.67 -0.26
N ALA A 51 -19.80 12.61 0.51
CA ALA A 51 -20.46 11.32 0.40
C ALA A 51 -21.73 11.22 1.28
N PHE A 52 -22.86 10.93 0.65
CA PHE A 52 -24.11 10.61 1.33
C PHE A 52 -24.23 9.10 1.51
N VAL A 53 -23.46 8.56 2.45
CA VAL A 53 -23.24 7.11 2.59
C VAL A 53 -24.54 6.29 2.62
N GLY A 54 -25.51 6.69 3.44
CA GLY A 54 -26.79 5.99 3.56
C GLY A 54 -27.75 6.16 2.37
N ALA A 55 -27.48 7.13 1.50
CA ALA A 55 -28.28 7.38 0.29
C ALA A 55 -27.57 6.92 -1.00
N ASN A 56 -26.33 6.43 -0.91
CA ASN A 56 -25.55 5.86 -2.00
C ASN A 56 -25.30 6.83 -3.16
N PHE A 57 -24.90 8.07 -2.84
CA PHE A 57 -24.43 9.05 -3.82
C PHE A 57 -23.37 10.00 -3.25
N CYS A 58 -22.62 10.66 -4.13
CA CYS A 58 -21.67 11.72 -3.79
C CYS A 58 -22.02 13.01 -4.54
N HIS A 59 -21.79 14.15 -3.91
CA HIS A 59 -21.86 15.48 -4.56
C HIS A 59 -20.46 16.06 -4.70
N PHE A 60 -20.13 16.51 -5.91
CA PHE A 60 -18.86 17.14 -6.26
C PHE A 60 -19.10 18.53 -6.86
N PRO A 61 -18.24 19.51 -6.59
CA PRO A 61 -18.42 20.85 -7.13
C PRO A 61 -18.03 20.90 -8.62
N PRO A 62 -18.61 21.81 -9.44
CA PRO A 62 -18.38 21.82 -10.89
C PRO A 62 -16.93 22.04 -11.32
N TYR A 63 -16.10 22.66 -10.48
CA TYR A 63 -14.70 22.90 -10.80
C TYR A 63 -13.82 21.64 -10.67
N TRP A 64 -14.32 20.54 -10.08
CA TRP A 64 -13.66 19.21 -10.08
C TRP A 64 -13.87 18.44 -11.38
N ASN A 65 -14.60 18.97 -12.37
CA ASN A 65 -14.83 18.31 -13.66
C ASN A 65 -13.53 17.84 -14.34
N ASN A 66 -12.43 18.60 -14.21
CA ASN A 66 -11.15 18.18 -14.76
C ASN A 66 -10.55 17.00 -13.98
N ASP A 67 -10.68 16.94 -12.66
CA ASP A 67 -10.20 15.81 -11.86
C ASP A 67 -11.08 14.57 -12.02
N MET A 68 -12.34 14.74 -12.42
CA MET A 68 -13.30 13.64 -12.61
C MET A 68 -13.39 13.13 -14.04
N PHE A 69 -13.10 13.95 -15.05
CA PHE A 69 -13.35 13.57 -16.45
C PHE A 69 -12.12 13.66 -17.35
N ASN A 70 -10.94 13.96 -16.79
CA ASN A 70 -9.65 13.86 -17.48
C ASN A 70 -8.95 12.54 -17.12
N TYR A 71 -8.89 11.60 -18.07
CA TYR A 71 -8.32 10.28 -17.85
C TYR A 71 -6.85 10.34 -17.40
N ASP A 72 -6.05 11.23 -17.98
CA ASP A 72 -4.62 11.36 -17.67
C ASP A 72 -4.39 11.81 -16.22
N ARG A 73 -5.33 12.56 -15.64
CA ARG A 73 -5.29 12.93 -14.22
C ARG A 73 -5.81 11.80 -13.34
N LEU A 74 -6.93 11.18 -13.74
CA LEU A 74 -7.54 10.08 -13.00
C LEU A 74 -6.59 8.90 -12.81
N ILE A 75 -5.84 8.56 -13.86
CA ILE A 75 -4.93 7.42 -13.81
C ILE A 75 -3.66 7.72 -12.99
N VAL A 76 -3.42 8.95 -12.52
CA VAL A 76 -2.22 9.32 -11.75
C VAL A 76 -2.54 9.73 -10.30
N ASN A 77 -3.53 10.59 -10.08
CA ASN A 77 -3.92 11.02 -8.73
C ASN A 77 -5.40 11.39 -8.66
N PRO A 78 -6.32 10.40 -8.58
CA PRO A 78 -7.77 10.61 -8.51
C PRO A 78 -8.27 10.80 -7.06
N TRP A 79 -7.42 11.28 -6.14
CA TRP A 79 -7.67 11.18 -4.70
C TRP A 79 -9.06 11.70 -4.29
N GLY A 80 -9.42 12.94 -4.63
CA GLY A 80 -10.66 13.57 -4.15
C GLY A 80 -11.93 12.77 -4.50
N PRO A 81 -12.24 12.53 -5.78
CA PRO A 81 -13.40 11.73 -6.16
C PRO A 81 -13.39 10.30 -5.59
N LEU A 82 -12.21 9.68 -5.52
CA LEU A 82 -12.04 8.33 -4.97
C LEU A 82 -12.26 8.29 -3.45
N HIS A 83 -11.80 9.32 -2.74
CA HIS A 83 -11.97 9.50 -1.30
C HIS A 83 -13.46 9.56 -0.92
N GLU A 84 -14.24 10.37 -1.64
CA GLU A 84 -15.70 10.46 -1.42
C GLU A 84 -16.41 9.14 -1.73
N MET A 85 -16.06 8.50 -2.83
CA MET A 85 -16.59 7.18 -3.15
C MET A 85 -16.32 6.18 -2.02
N ASN A 86 -15.12 6.22 -1.44
CA ASN A 86 -14.68 5.27 -0.43
C ASN A 86 -15.16 5.57 0.99
N HIS A 87 -15.75 6.74 1.26
CA HIS A 87 -16.49 6.96 2.52
C HIS A 87 -17.59 5.92 2.74
N HIS A 88 -18.21 5.43 1.66
CA HIS A 88 -19.22 4.35 1.73
C HIS A 88 -18.67 3.03 2.28
N ARG A 89 -17.35 2.93 2.48
CA ARG A 89 -16.60 1.72 2.79
C ARG A 89 -15.76 1.84 4.08
N GLN A 90 -16.01 2.89 4.86
CA GLN A 90 -15.14 3.32 5.96
C GLN A 90 -15.48 2.69 7.32
N SER A 91 -16.67 2.11 7.48
CA SER A 91 -17.21 1.73 8.79
C SER A 91 -16.65 0.41 9.33
N ASP A 92 -16.40 0.42 10.65
CA ASP A 92 -16.05 -0.74 11.49
C ASP A 92 -14.67 -1.39 11.32
N TRP A 93 -13.70 -0.66 10.79
CA TRP A 93 -12.30 -1.10 10.71
C TRP A 93 -11.30 0.05 10.73
N ALA A 94 -10.01 -0.26 10.89
CA ALA A 94 -8.89 0.68 10.96
C ALA A 94 -9.04 1.71 12.10
N LYS A 95 -9.42 1.23 13.28
CA LYS A 95 -9.70 2.03 14.48
C LYS A 95 -8.50 2.09 15.45
N ALA A 96 -7.38 1.43 15.14
CA ALA A 96 -6.22 1.41 16.02
C ALA A 96 -5.65 2.80 16.34
N ASN A 97 -5.61 3.71 15.34
CA ASN A 97 -5.23 5.10 15.54
C ASN A 97 -6.49 5.99 15.54
N PRO A 98 -6.91 6.53 16.70
CA PRO A 98 -8.13 7.31 16.81
C PRO A 98 -8.08 8.66 16.09
N THR A 99 -6.89 9.22 15.84
CA THR A 99 -6.73 10.53 15.19
C THR A 99 -7.26 10.53 13.74
N GLY A 100 -7.21 9.39 13.05
CA GLY A 100 -7.68 9.24 11.68
C GLY A 100 -9.02 8.53 11.52
N SER A 101 -9.68 8.09 12.60
CA SER A 101 -10.78 7.10 12.56
C SER A 101 -12.02 7.49 11.73
N GLY A 102 -12.17 8.75 11.30
CA GLY A 102 -13.25 9.23 10.42
C GLY A 102 -12.85 9.46 8.96
N GLU A 103 -11.55 9.51 8.66
CA GLU A 103 -11.03 9.91 7.34
C GLU A 103 -9.92 9.00 6.80
N MET A 104 -9.55 7.96 7.56
CA MET A 104 -8.41 7.11 7.25
C MET A 104 -8.83 5.84 6.53
N SER A 105 -9.89 5.14 6.97
CA SER A 105 -10.29 3.86 6.37
C SER A 105 -10.72 3.97 4.91
N ASN A 106 -11.45 5.02 4.55
CA ASN A 106 -11.73 5.38 3.16
C ASN A 106 -10.44 5.63 2.36
N ASN A 107 -9.49 6.37 2.92
CA ASN A 107 -8.19 6.59 2.26
C ASN A 107 -7.34 5.33 2.15
N ILE A 108 -7.46 4.37 3.06
CA ILE A 108 -6.83 3.05 2.91
C ILE A 108 -7.39 2.32 1.67
N VAL A 109 -8.70 2.43 1.39
CA VAL A 109 -9.28 1.86 0.15
C VAL A 109 -8.76 2.58 -1.09
N ASN A 110 -8.46 3.88 -1.00
CA ASN A 110 -7.76 4.60 -2.09
C ASN A 110 -6.40 3.94 -2.38
N LEU A 111 -5.63 3.57 -1.35
CA LEU A 111 -4.32 2.92 -1.53
C LEU A 111 -4.42 1.61 -2.30
N ILE A 112 -5.45 0.80 -2.03
CA ILE A 112 -5.69 -0.46 -2.76
C ILE A 112 -5.96 -0.15 -4.25
N THR A 113 -6.74 0.89 -4.53
CA THR A 113 -7.00 1.33 -5.92
C THR A 113 -5.71 1.79 -6.60
N TYR A 114 -4.84 2.50 -5.89
CA TYR A 114 -3.53 2.93 -6.39
C TYR A 114 -2.65 1.73 -6.74
N ALA A 115 -2.59 0.74 -5.85
CA ALA A 115 -1.80 -0.47 -6.05
C ALA A 115 -2.30 -1.36 -7.22
N GLN A 116 -3.60 -1.39 -7.49
CA GLN A 116 -4.18 -2.31 -8.49
C GLN A 116 -4.40 -1.69 -9.88
N SER A 117 -4.70 -0.39 -9.97
CA SER A 117 -5.34 0.16 -11.18
C SER A 117 -4.91 1.58 -11.57
N ASN A 118 -3.87 2.11 -10.93
CA ASN A 118 -3.42 3.49 -11.14
C ASN A 118 -1.92 3.55 -11.46
N GLU A 119 -1.45 4.69 -11.95
CA GLU A 119 -0.06 5.02 -12.26
C GLU A 119 0.58 5.94 -11.21
N ALA A 120 -0.07 6.15 -10.06
CA ALA A 120 0.39 7.00 -8.96
C ALA A 120 1.89 6.81 -8.59
N SER A 121 2.41 5.58 -8.67
CA SER A 121 3.81 5.30 -8.32
C SER A 121 4.82 5.53 -9.45
N LYS A 122 4.38 5.82 -10.67
CA LYS A 122 5.23 5.87 -11.88
C LYS A 122 6.23 7.02 -11.82
N GLY A 123 5.83 8.18 -11.30
CA GLY A 123 6.66 9.39 -11.23
C GLY A 123 7.74 9.39 -10.15
N ARG A 124 8.09 8.23 -9.56
CA ARG A 124 9.08 8.15 -8.49
C ARG A 124 10.52 8.21 -9.03
N SER A 125 11.43 8.71 -8.21
CA SER A 125 12.88 8.72 -8.43
C SER A 125 13.62 8.02 -7.29
N GLU A 126 14.94 7.88 -7.38
CA GLU A 126 15.74 7.19 -6.38
C GLU A 126 15.74 7.88 -5.00
N THR A 127 15.29 9.14 -4.95
CA THR A 127 15.23 9.98 -3.74
C THR A 127 13.83 10.51 -3.41
N GLY A 128 12.82 10.26 -4.25
CA GLY A 128 11.48 10.81 -4.06
C GLY A 128 10.66 10.84 -5.35
N GLY A 129 10.29 12.03 -5.83
CA GLY A 129 9.57 12.24 -7.10
C GLY A 129 8.04 12.21 -6.98
N LEU A 130 7.50 11.55 -5.96
CA LEU A 130 6.07 11.54 -5.66
C LEU A 130 5.72 12.73 -4.76
N ASN A 131 4.58 13.36 -5.03
CA ASN A 131 4.04 14.48 -4.25
C ASN A 131 2.58 14.19 -3.89
N ASP A 132 2.09 14.85 -2.84
CA ASP A 132 0.69 14.71 -2.39
C ASP A 132 0.32 13.22 -2.11
N TRP A 133 -0.90 12.75 -2.39
CA TRP A 133 -1.34 11.38 -2.12
C TRP A 133 -0.53 10.25 -2.78
N PRO A 134 0.01 10.41 -4.01
CA PRO A 134 0.91 9.43 -4.62
C PRO A 134 2.07 8.96 -3.75
N VAL A 135 2.54 9.75 -2.77
CA VAL A 135 3.60 9.33 -1.84
C VAL A 135 3.26 8.06 -1.06
N TYR A 136 2.00 7.65 -0.95
CA TYR A 136 1.60 6.42 -0.27
C TYR A 136 1.53 5.19 -1.18
N SER A 137 1.85 5.33 -2.48
CA SER A 137 1.76 4.26 -3.49
C SER A 137 3.00 3.35 -3.57
N VAL A 138 4.00 3.61 -2.72
CA VAL A 138 5.23 2.82 -2.59
C VAL A 138 5.68 2.83 -1.13
N LEU A 139 6.46 1.81 -0.74
CA LEU A 139 6.89 1.67 0.65
C LEU A 139 7.92 2.72 1.07
N PHE A 140 8.91 3.00 0.22
CA PHE A 140 10.15 3.70 0.61
C PHE A 140 9.95 5.16 1.04
N THR A 141 8.92 5.82 0.50
CA THR A 141 8.56 7.22 0.76
C THR A 141 7.96 7.43 2.15
N LYS A 142 7.24 6.42 2.67
CA LYS A 142 6.55 6.46 3.97
C LYS A 142 7.11 5.48 5.00
N LEU A 143 8.25 4.86 4.69
CA LEU A 143 8.89 3.88 5.56
C LEU A 143 9.44 4.48 6.86
N ASN A 144 9.70 5.78 6.95
CA ASN A 144 10.12 6.43 8.21
C ASN A 144 9.17 7.56 8.62
N ASP A 145 7.95 7.56 8.08
CA ASP A 145 6.95 8.57 8.39
C ASP A 145 6.03 8.07 9.51
N ASN A 146 6.07 8.75 10.66
CA ASN A 146 5.22 8.49 11.83
C ASN A 146 4.17 9.58 12.04
N ASP A 147 3.73 10.23 10.97
CA ASP A 147 2.68 11.24 10.99
C ASP A 147 1.47 10.82 11.86
N LYS A 148 0.86 11.81 12.52
CA LYS A 148 -0.27 11.58 13.43
C LYS A 148 -1.51 11.05 12.71
N TYR A 149 -1.67 11.36 11.42
CA TYR A 149 -2.82 10.94 10.63
C TYR A 149 -2.81 9.41 10.43
N GLY A 150 -1.63 8.79 10.34
CA GLY A 150 -1.43 7.35 10.54
C GLY A 150 -1.67 6.49 9.31
N LEU A 151 -1.97 7.06 8.14
CA LEU A 151 -2.17 6.31 6.90
C LEU A 151 -0.91 5.52 6.47
N SER A 152 0.26 6.03 6.87
CA SER A 152 1.55 5.36 6.69
C SER A 152 1.58 3.96 7.34
N LEU A 153 0.88 3.72 8.45
CA LEU A 153 0.73 2.38 9.06
C LEU A 153 0.25 1.35 8.03
N TYR A 154 -0.80 1.71 7.29
CA TYR A 154 -1.51 0.85 6.35
C TYR A 154 -0.83 0.79 4.99
N SER A 155 -0.31 1.91 4.49
CA SER A 155 0.51 1.92 3.27
C SER A 155 1.72 0.98 3.41
N ASN A 156 2.38 1.00 4.57
CA ASN A 156 3.51 0.10 4.84
C ASN A 156 3.07 -1.38 4.80
N MET A 157 1.92 -1.72 5.39
CA MET A 157 1.40 -3.09 5.37
C MET A 157 0.99 -3.53 3.96
N LEU A 158 0.29 -2.67 3.21
CA LEU A 158 -0.13 -2.96 1.84
C LEU A 158 1.05 -3.29 0.93
N HIS A 159 2.08 -2.44 0.94
CA HIS A 159 3.22 -2.59 0.04
C HIS A 159 4.20 -3.70 0.46
N SER A 160 4.14 -4.14 1.72
CA SER A 160 5.03 -5.20 2.24
C SER A 160 4.41 -6.60 2.23
N PHE A 161 3.09 -6.71 2.15
CA PHE A 161 2.38 -8.00 2.18
C PHE A 161 1.43 -8.23 1.01
N GLY A 162 1.20 -7.21 0.18
CA GLY A 162 0.41 -7.31 -1.03
C GLY A 162 -1.08 -7.13 -0.81
N VAL A 163 -1.76 -6.82 -1.92
CA VAL A 163 -3.18 -6.43 -1.92
C VAL A 163 -4.09 -7.53 -1.35
N GLU A 164 -3.85 -8.79 -1.70
CA GLU A 164 -4.75 -9.88 -1.30
C GLU A 164 -4.72 -10.16 0.21
N LYS A 165 -3.52 -10.28 0.81
CA LYS A 165 -3.40 -10.38 2.27
C LYS A 165 -3.93 -9.13 2.96
N PHE A 166 -3.72 -7.96 2.37
CA PHE A 166 -4.23 -6.72 2.92
C PHE A 166 -5.76 -6.69 2.93
N LYS A 167 -6.43 -7.13 1.86
CA LYS A 167 -7.90 -7.29 1.82
C LYS A 167 -8.41 -8.33 2.83
N GLN A 168 -7.66 -9.39 3.09
CA GLN A 168 -7.96 -10.34 4.17
C GLN A 168 -7.89 -9.66 5.55
N PHE A 169 -6.88 -8.82 5.78
CA PHE A 169 -6.79 -8.01 7.00
C PHE A 169 -7.99 -7.06 7.14
N VAL A 170 -8.32 -6.29 6.10
CA VAL A 170 -9.50 -5.41 6.11
C VAL A 170 -10.78 -6.19 6.40
N HIS A 171 -10.95 -7.37 5.79
CA HIS A 171 -12.10 -8.22 6.06
C HIS A 171 -12.17 -8.67 7.52
N ALA A 172 -11.06 -9.19 8.06
CA ALA A 172 -10.99 -9.67 9.42
C ALA A 172 -11.25 -8.56 10.43
N ASP A 173 -10.69 -7.36 10.19
CA ASP A 173 -10.87 -6.23 11.07
C ASP A 173 -12.30 -5.69 11.03
N GLN A 174 -12.89 -5.56 9.84
CA GLN A 174 -14.27 -5.09 9.68
C GLN A 174 -15.31 -6.03 10.31
N ASN A 175 -15.00 -7.34 10.39
CA ASN A 175 -15.91 -8.36 10.93
C ASN A 175 -15.52 -8.83 12.35
N ASP A 176 -14.65 -8.08 13.03
CA ASP A 176 -14.16 -8.36 14.39
C ASP A 176 -13.60 -9.78 14.60
N MET A 177 -12.99 -10.39 13.56
CA MET A 177 -12.56 -11.79 13.57
C MET A 177 -11.34 -12.04 14.48
N TYR A 178 -11.20 -13.29 14.96
CA TYR A 178 -10.07 -13.86 15.72
C TYR A 178 -9.79 -13.28 17.11
N TYR A 179 -9.68 -11.97 17.25
CA TYR A 179 -9.27 -11.29 18.49
C TYR A 179 -10.26 -10.16 18.79
N PRO A 180 -11.38 -10.42 19.48
CA PRO A 180 -12.47 -9.45 19.60
C PRO A 180 -12.03 -8.13 20.26
N ARG A 181 -12.49 -6.99 19.74
CA ARG A 181 -12.23 -5.65 20.32
C ARG A 181 -12.67 -5.53 21.78
N LYS A 182 -13.74 -6.23 22.15
CA LYS A 182 -14.23 -6.31 23.53
C LYS A 182 -13.16 -6.81 24.52
N THR A 183 -12.26 -7.67 24.06
CA THR A 183 -11.22 -8.29 24.90
C THR A 183 -9.90 -7.54 24.79
N TYR A 184 -9.51 -7.12 23.58
CA TYR A 184 -8.16 -6.61 23.30
C TYR A 184 -8.11 -5.10 22.98
N GLY A 185 -9.24 -4.38 23.12
CA GLY A 185 -9.36 -2.98 22.69
C GLY A 185 -9.27 -2.82 21.16
N GLU A 186 -9.44 -1.61 20.64
CA GLU A 186 -9.35 -1.34 19.20
C GLU A 186 -7.93 -1.61 18.67
N THR A 187 -6.93 -0.99 19.29
CA THR A 187 -5.53 -1.07 18.86
C THR A 187 -4.93 -2.47 19.01
N GLY A 188 -5.10 -3.11 20.17
CA GLY A 188 -4.55 -4.44 20.42
C GLY A 188 -5.19 -5.52 19.53
N SER A 189 -6.50 -5.45 19.36
CA SER A 189 -7.26 -6.35 18.47
C SER A 189 -6.79 -6.25 17.01
N GLU A 190 -6.66 -5.04 16.49
CA GLU A 190 -6.21 -4.81 15.11
C GLU A 190 -4.76 -5.29 14.90
N MET A 191 -3.85 -4.96 15.83
CA MET A 191 -2.45 -5.40 15.78
C MET A 191 -2.32 -6.94 15.78
N LEU A 192 -3.12 -7.63 16.60
CA LEU A 192 -3.14 -9.10 16.63
C LEU A 192 -3.68 -9.69 15.32
N ARG A 193 -4.72 -9.10 14.71
CA ARG A 193 -5.23 -9.51 13.40
C ARG A 193 -4.18 -9.33 12.31
N ALA A 194 -3.54 -8.16 12.26
CA ALA A 194 -2.44 -7.89 11.34
C ALA A 194 -1.33 -8.92 11.53
N SER A 195 -0.94 -9.19 12.77
CA SER A 195 0.11 -10.16 13.08
C SER A 195 -0.22 -11.56 12.60
N LYS A 196 -1.45 -12.03 12.87
CA LYS A 196 -1.93 -13.34 12.43
C LYS A 196 -1.98 -13.48 10.90
N ILE A 197 -2.44 -12.46 10.19
CA ILE A 197 -2.68 -12.52 8.74
C ILE A 197 -1.38 -12.35 7.95
N PHE A 198 -0.53 -11.42 8.39
CA PHE A 198 0.75 -11.17 7.73
C PHE A 198 1.84 -12.15 8.16
N GLY A 199 1.64 -12.88 9.27
CA GLY A 199 2.59 -13.87 9.78
C GLY A 199 3.85 -13.22 10.37
N ARG A 200 3.70 -12.03 10.94
CA ARG A 200 4.78 -11.25 11.58
C ARG A 200 4.31 -10.68 12.90
N ASN A 201 5.20 -10.51 13.87
CA ASN A 201 4.88 -9.72 15.05
C ASN A 201 4.86 -8.23 14.66
N MET A 202 3.66 -7.64 14.65
CA MET A 202 3.41 -6.26 14.20
C MET A 202 3.51 -5.23 15.33
N ARG A 203 3.82 -5.64 16.58
CA ARG A 203 3.86 -4.74 17.74
C ARG A 203 4.69 -3.48 17.49
N TYR A 204 5.93 -3.63 17.04
CA TYR A 204 6.80 -2.48 16.82
C TYR A 204 6.32 -1.58 15.67
N HIS A 205 5.70 -2.16 14.63
CA HIS A 205 5.09 -1.37 13.55
C HIS A 205 3.98 -0.47 14.07
N TYR A 206 3.08 -1.01 14.89
CA TYR A 206 2.01 -0.24 15.52
C TYR A 206 2.58 0.83 16.48
N ASN A 207 3.55 0.46 17.33
CA ASN A 207 4.23 1.41 18.22
C ASN A 207 4.83 2.60 17.47
N PHE A 208 5.48 2.36 16.33
CA PHE A 208 6.04 3.41 15.50
C PHE A 208 4.98 4.38 14.97
N HIS A 209 3.77 3.89 14.65
CA HIS A 209 2.66 4.70 14.14
C HIS A 209 1.69 5.15 15.24
N ASN A 210 2.24 5.63 16.37
CA ASN A 210 1.49 6.25 17.46
C ASN A 210 0.48 5.33 18.18
N CYS A 211 0.63 4.01 18.01
CA CYS A 211 -0.16 2.99 18.69
C CYS A 211 0.72 2.29 19.72
N ASP A 212 1.11 3.02 20.77
CA ASP A 212 2.04 2.55 21.81
C ASP A 212 1.54 1.32 22.60
N ASP A 213 2.44 0.70 23.36
CA ASP A 213 2.13 -0.49 24.18
C ASP A 213 0.99 -0.23 25.19
N GLN A 214 0.82 1.01 25.67
CA GLN A 214 -0.30 1.38 26.53
C GLN A 214 -1.64 1.27 25.80
N ARG A 215 -1.70 1.72 24.54
CA ARG A 215 -2.90 1.58 23.68
C ARG A 215 -3.12 0.15 23.22
N ILE A 216 -2.05 -0.58 22.89
CA ILE A 216 -2.13 -2.00 22.53
C ILE A 216 -2.72 -2.80 23.69
N GLY A 217 -2.28 -2.52 24.92
CA GLY A 217 -2.78 -3.13 26.14
C GLY A 217 -2.17 -4.50 26.45
N ASP A 218 -2.01 -4.78 27.75
CA ASP A 218 -1.28 -5.96 28.25
C ASP A 218 -1.82 -7.29 27.73
N ALA A 219 -3.14 -7.43 27.60
CA ALA A 219 -3.76 -8.65 27.09
C ALA A 219 -3.32 -8.95 25.65
N ALA A 220 -3.23 -7.92 24.79
CA ALA A 220 -2.80 -8.09 23.41
C ALA A 220 -1.28 -8.30 23.32
N LEU A 221 -0.50 -7.63 24.17
CA LEU A 221 0.94 -7.86 24.27
C LEU A 221 1.25 -9.30 24.67
N GLN A 222 0.56 -9.85 25.67
CA GLN A 222 0.73 -11.26 26.05
C GLN A 222 0.30 -12.21 24.95
N GLU A 223 -0.73 -11.87 24.19
CA GLU A 223 -1.24 -12.74 23.12
C GLU A 223 -0.32 -12.76 21.90
N VAL A 224 0.27 -11.63 21.50
CA VAL A 224 1.16 -11.58 20.33
C VAL A 224 2.45 -12.37 20.59
N GLU A 225 2.96 -12.39 21.82
CA GLU A 225 4.13 -13.21 22.18
C GLU A 225 3.84 -14.72 22.05
N LYS A 226 2.61 -15.16 22.34
CA LYS A 226 2.21 -16.57 22.17
C LYS A 226 2.18 -17.02 20.71
N LEU A 227 2.04 -16.08 19.77
CA LEU A 227 2.06 -16.40 18.34
C LEU A 227 3.47 -16.81 17.87
N ASN A 228 4.52 -16.48 18.64
CA ASN A 228 5.92 -16.81 18.35
C ASN A 228 6.32 -16.48 16.90
N LEU A 229 5.91 -15.31 16.43
CA LEU A 229 6.15 -14.84 15.08
C LEU A 229 7.44 -14.00 15.01
N PRO A 230 8.21 -14.09 13.91
CA PRO A 230 9.31 -13.17 13.69
C PRO A 230 8.79 -11.73 13.59
N TYR A 231 9.54 -10.77 14.11
CA TYR A 231 9.20 -9.36 14.02
C TYR A 231 9.14 -8.90 12.56
N TYR A 232 8.27 -7.91 12.31
CA TYR A 232 8.22 -7.25 11.00
C TYR A 232 9.37 -6.25 10.88
N HIS A 233 10.38 -6.62 10.08
CA HIS A 233 11.55 -5.81 9.78
C HIS A 233 11.48 -5.35 8.31
N PRO A 234 10.99 -4.13 8.02
CA PRO A 234 10.84 -3.69 6.64
C PRO A 234 12.13 -3.16 6.03
N VAL A 235 12.42 -3.63 4.82
CA VAL A 235 13.48 -3.13 3.94
C VAL A 235 12.96 -3.02 2.52
N THR A 236 13.41 -2.01 1.79
CA THR A 236 12.98 -1.74 0.41
C THR A 236 14.01 -0.88 -0.31
N ASN A 237 13.71 -0.49 -1.55
CA ASN A 237 14.42 0.52 -2.30
C ASN A 237 13.43 1.20 -3.27
N PRO A 238 13.78 2.32 -3.92
CA PRO A 238 12.90 3.04 -4.85
C PRO A 238 12.43 2.22 -6.07
N TYR A 239 13.20 1.21 -6.47
CA TYR A 239 12.90 0.34 -7.61
C TYR A 239 11.93 -0.80 -7.25
N CYS A 240 11.79 -1.09 -5.95
CA CYS A 240 10.96 -2.18 -5.44
C CYS A 240 9.49 -1.95 -5.76
N VAL A 241 8.85 -2.96 -6.33
CA VAL A 241 7.41 -3.00 -6.63
C VAL A 241 6.65 -4.02 -5.79
N GLY A 242 7.36 -4.89 -5.07
CA GLY A 242 6.77 -5.92 -4.23
C GLY A 242 7.81 -6.92 -3.73
N TYR A 243 7.36 -8.08 -3.28
CA TYR A 243 8.21 -9.03 -2.56
C TYR A 243 7.90 -10.48 -2.95
N LEU A 244 8.93 -11.33 -2.94
CA LEU A 244 8.76 -12.77 -3.00
C LEU A 244 8.38 -13.30 -1.62
N THR A 245 7.28 -14.05 -1.55
CA THR A 245 6.80 -14.72 -0.34
C THR A 245 7.31 -16.16 -0.24
N SER A 246 7.73 -16.74 -1.36
CA SER A 246 8.39 -18.04 -1.45
C SER A 246 9.39 -18.01 -2.62
N ASP A 247 9.99 -19.14 -2.99
CA ASP A 247 10.95 -19.19 -4.11
C ASP A 247 10.31 -18.94 -5.47
N THR A 248 8.99 -19.10 -5.58
CA THR A 248 8.26 -19.00 -6.87
C THR A 248 7.02 -18.12 -6.79
N GLU A 249 6.65 -17.67 -5.60
CA GLU A 249 5.47 -16.83 -5.39
C GLU A 249 5.87 -15.47 -4.84
N GLY A 250 5.19 -14.45 -5.30
CA GLY A 250 5.32 -13.09 -4.81
C GLY A 250 4.10 -12.26 -5.20
N PHE A 251 4.18 -10.97 -4.92
CA PHE A 251 3.16 -10.01 -5.30
C PHE A 251 3.82 -8.71 -5.75
N VAL A 252 3.08 -7.93 -6.53
CA VAL A 252 3.43 -6.55 -6.88
C VAL A 252 2.33 -5.61 -6.40
N SER A 253 2.69 -4.38 -6.09
CA SER A 253 1.81 -3.35 -5.51
C SER A 253 2.12 -1.93 -6.00
N ALA A 254 3.09 -1.80 -6.91
CA ALA A 254 3.46 -0.54 -7.54
C ALA A 254 3.81 -0.78 -9.02
N ARG A 255 3.79 0.29 -9.81
CA ARG A 255 4.25 0.27 -11.21
C ARG A 255 5.76 0.06 -11.32
N PRO A 256 6.26 -0.46 -12.45
CA PRO A 256 7.69 -0.46 -12.76
C PRO A 256 8.35 0.92 -12.57
N TYR A 257 9.66 0.90 -12.36
CA TYR A 257 10.49 2.10 -12.27
C TYR A 257 11.03 2.44 -13.67
N THR A 258 10.80 3.66 -14.12
CA THR A 258 11.23 4.06 -15.46
C THR A 258 12.71 4.39 -15.49
N ILE A 259 13.46 3.70 -16.35
CA ILE A 259 14.89 3.89 -16.57
C ILE A 259 15.15 4.53 -17.94
N SER A 260 16.39 4.97 -18.14
CA SER A 260 16.83 5.51 -19.44
C SER A 260 16.70 4.46 -20.55
N THR A 261 16.48 4.91 -21.79
CA THR A 261 16.53 4.05 -22.99
C THR A 261 17.96 3.72 -23.42
N VAL A 262 18.97 4.31 -22.77
CA VAL A 262 20.40 4.04 -22.99
C VAL A 262 21.05 3.55 -21.70
N GLU A 263 22.30 3.09 -21.78
CA GLU A 263 23.04 2.58 -20.62
C GLU A 263 22.96 3.56 -19.42
N CYS A 264 22.55 3.02 -18.27
CA CYS A 264 22.35 3.78 -17.04
C CYS A 264 22.81 3.00 -15.81
N GLU A 265 22.96 3.68 -14.69
CA GLU A 265 23.37 3.04 -13.44
C GLU A 265 22.19 2.78 -12.51
N ILE A 266 22.18 1.60 -11.89
CA ILE A 266 21.23 1.22 -10.83
C ILE A 266 22.02 0.80 -9.60
N ASP A 267 21.71 1.39 -8.45
CA ASP A 267 22.40 1.13 -7.18
C ASP A 267 21.42 0.70 -6.08
N PHE A 268 21.34 -0.61 -5.86
CA PHE A 268 20.49 -1.23 -4.86
C PHE A 268 21.02 -1.10 -3.44
N ALA A 269 22.33 -0.92 -3.28
CA ALA A 269 22.98 -0.81 -1.97
C ALA A 269 22.82 0.61 -1.41
N LYS A 270 23.12 1.64 -2.21
CA LYS A 270 22.99 3.04 -1.84
C LYS A 270 21.55 3.46 -1.58
N HIS A 271 20.61 2.97 -2.39
CA HIS A 271 19.21 3.37 -2.31
C HIS A 271 18.36 2.44 -1.43
N MET A 272 18.97 1.48 -0.74
CA MET A 272 18.29 0.70 0.29
C MET A 272 17.68 1.60 1.36
N LYS A 273 16.42 1.35 1.70
CA LYS A 273 15.68 2.02 2.77
C LYS A 273 15.23 0.98 3.80
N LYS A 274 15.45 1.31 5.06
CA LYS A 274 15.04 0.57 6.25
C LYS A 274 14.55 1.57 7.31
N ARG A 275 13.89 1.08 8.35
CA ARG A 275 13.52 1.92 9.51
C ARG A 275 14.79 2.43 10.21
N ALA A 276 14.74 3.65 10.72
CA ALA A 276 15.88 4.26 11.42
C ALA A 276 16.21 3.57 12.76
N ASN A 277 15.20 3.06 13.46
CA ASN A 277 15.39 2.31 14.70
C ASN A 277 15.69 0.83 14.40
N THR A 278 16.98 0.52 14.21
CA THR A 278 17.42 -0.82 13.84
C THR A 278 17.32 -1.85 14.97
N THR A 279 17.21 -1.41 16.23
CA THR A 279 16.98 -2.32 17.36
C THR A 279 15.60 -2.97 17.32
N MET A 280 14.58 -2.23 16.86
CA MET A 280 13.20 -2.73 16.79
C MET A 280 12.82 -3.30 15.42
N PHE A 281 13.53 -2.90 14.36
CA PHE A 281 13.14 -3.21 12.98
C PHE A 281 14.22 -3.91 12.17
N GLY A 282 15.23 -4.46 12.85
CA GLY A 282 16.38 -5.09 12.22
C GLY A 282 17.30 -4.09 11.53
N ASP A 283 18.44 -4.61 11.09
CA ASP A 283 19.40 -3.83 10.32
C ASP A 283 19.75 -4.59 9.05
N PHE A 284 19.91 -3.90 7.92
CA PHE A 284 20.03 -4.57 6.62
C PHE A 284 21.31 -4.21 5.89
N VAL A 285 21.82 -5.19 5.15
CA VAL A 285 22.86 -5.04 4.13
C VAL A 285 22.41 -5.67 2.81
N PHE A 286 22.90 -5.12 1.69
CA PHE A 286 22.77 -5.76 0.40
C PHE A 286 23.39 -7.16 0.44
N HIS A 287 22.69 -8.16 -0.08
CA HIS A 287 23.16 -9.54 -0.13
C HIS A 287 23.51 -9.97 -1.55
N ASN A 288 22.56 -9.88 -2.48
CA ASN A 288 22.77 -10.15 -3.90
C ASN A 288 21.63 -9.58 -4.76
N ALA A 289 21.81 -9.62 -6.07
CA ALA A 289 20.75 -9.41 -7.05
C ALA A 289 20.71 -10.62 -8.01
N THR A 290 19.52 -11.07 -8.36
CA THR A 290 19.26 -12.13 -9.35
C THR A 290 18.53 -11.51 -10.52
N PHE A 291 19.06 -11.74 -11.73
CA PHE A 291 18.55 -11.14 -12.96
C PHE A 291 17.71 -12.16 -13.75
N GLU A 292 16.88 -11.66 -14.66
CA GLU A 292 16.20 -12.50 -15.64
C GLU A 292 17.17 -13.44 -16.37
N LYS A 293 16.74 -14.68 -16.58
CA LYS A 293 17.54 -15.68 -17.29
C LYS A 293 17.89 -15.19 -18.70
N GLY A 294 19.19 -15.12 -19.00
CA GLY A 294 19.70 -14.64 -20.29
C GLY A 294 19.92 -13.12 -20.35
N ARG A 295 19.59 -12.39 -19.28
CA ARG A 295 19.84 -10.94 -19.15
C ARG A 295 21.02 -10.61 -18.24
N GLU A 296 21.71 -11.60 -17.69
CA GLU A 296 22.80 -11.40 -16.70
C GLU A 296 23.93 -10.51 -17.27
N SER A 297 24.26 -10.64 -18.56
CA SER A 297 25.30 -9.81 -19.20
C SER A 297 24.90 -8.35 -19.40
N ALA A 298 23.61 -8.03 -19.31
CA ALA A 298 23.11 -6.67 -19.38
C ALA A 298 23.30 -5.90 -18.06
N TRP A 299 23.56 -6.60 -16.95
CA TRP A 299 23.78 -6.05 -15.62
C TRP A 299 25.24 -6.21 -15.21
N LYS A 300 26.08 -5.24 -15.60
CA LYS A 300 27.51 -5.28 -15.30
C LYS A 300 27.78 -4.67 -13.94
N GLU A 301 28.18 -5.49 -12.98
CA GLU A 301 28.49 -5.02 -11.63
C GLU A 301 29.71 -4.07 -11.65
N ILE A 302 29.52 -2.86 -11.13
CA ILE A 302 30.57 -1.85 -10.93
C ILE A 302 31.19 -2.04 -9.53
N SER A 303 30.33 -2.25 -8.53
CA SER A 303 30.67 -2.51 -7.14
C SER A 303 29.51 -3.26 -6.47
N PRO A 304 29.68 -3.88 -5.29
CA PRO A 304 28.62 -4.66 -4.64
C PRO A 304 27.27 -3.94 -4.61
N GLY A 305 26.30 -4.43 -5.39
CA GLY A 305 24.94 -3.87 -5.47
C GLY A 305 24.74 -2.67 -6.40
N ARG A 306 25.78 -2.24 -7.13
CA ARG A 306 25.72 -1.17 -8.14
C ARG A 306 26.10 -1.71 -9.51
N TYR A 307 25.25 -1.46 -10.49
CA TYR A 307 25.35 -2.04 -11.83
C TYR A 307 25.27 -0.95 -12.90
N SER A 308 26.05 -1.10 -13.97
CA SER A 308 25.75 -0.49 -15.27
C SER A 308 24.79 -1.42 -16.01
N VAL A 309 23.67 -0.86 -16.47
CA VAL A 309 22.54 -1.59 -17.04
C VAL A 309 22.40 -1.22 -18.51
N THR A 310 22.42 -2.21 -19.38
CA THR A 310 21.98 -2.07 -20.78
C THR A 310 20.49 -2.39 -20.87
N PRO A 311 19.60 -1.40 -21.08
CA PRO A 311 18.16 -1.62 -21.13
C PRO A 311 17.73 -2.62 -22.23
N LYS A 312 16.50 -3.14 -22.16
CA LYS A 312 15.95 -3.99 -23.22
C LYS A 312 15.77 -3.21 -24.52
N ASP A 313 15.92 -3.87 -25.67
CA ASP A 313 15.67 -3.24 -26.98
C ASP A 313 14.16 -2.98 -27.21
N ASN A 314 13.31 -3.82 -26.62
CA ASN A 314 11.86 -3.68 -26.68
C ASN A 314 11.35 -2.84 -25.50
N PHE A 315 10.99 -1.58 -25.80
CA PHE A 315 10.50 -0.60 -24.82
C PHE A 315 9.22 -1.00 -24.06
N PHE A 316 8.51 -2.04 -24.52
CA PHE A 316 7.30 -2.53 -23.85
C PHE A 316 7.56 -3.70 -22.90
N GLU A 317 8.77 -4.24 -22.86
CA GLU A 317 9.13 -5.32 -21.95
C GLU A 317 9.58 -4.79 -20.61
N ILE A 318 8.96 -5.31 -19.55
CA ILE A 318 9.42 -5.07 -18.18
C ILE A 318 10.64 -5.95 -17.93
N GLU A 319 11.67 -5.38 -17.31
CA GLU A 319 12.81 -6.13 -16.77
C GLU A 319 12.64 -6.36 -15.27
N GLU A 320 12.71 -7.61 -14.84
CA GLU A 320 12.64 -8.03 -13.44
C GLU A 320 14.02 -8.33 -12.85
N VAL A 321 14.26 -7.78 -11.67
CA VAL A 321 15.43 -8.10 -10.85
C VAL A 321 14.97 -8.40 -9.43
N ILE A 322 15.40 -9.55 -8.90
CA ILE A 322 15.16 -9.92 -7.51
C ILE A 322 16.36 -9.47 -6.68
N VAL A 323 16.15 -8.50 -5.79
CA VAL A 323 17.18 -7.96 -4.91
C VAL A 323 17.00 -8.54 -3.52
N SER A 324 18.07 -9.16 -3.01
CA SER A 324 18.08 -9.74 -1.66
C SER A 324 18.79 -8.80 -0.69
N TYR A 325 18.13 -8.51 0.43
CA TYR A 325 18.72 -7.84 1.58
C TYR A 325 18.76 -8.81 2.76
N ARG A 326 19.91 -8.87 3.45
CA ARG A 326 20.05 -9.68 4.66
C ARG A 326 19.87 -8.80 5.88
N ASP A 327 18.94 -9.20 6.74
CA ASP A 327 18.86 -8.68 8.10
C ASP A 327 20.04 -9.21 8.92
N THR A 328 20.90 -8.33 9.41
CA THR A 328 22.08 -8.68 10.19
C THR A 328 21.73 -9.08 11.62
N THR A 329 20.51 -8.80 12.08
CA THR A 329 20.04 -9.14 13.44
C THR A 329 19.46 -10.54 13.51
N THR A 330 18.79 -11.00 12.45
CA THR A 330 18.11 -12.30 12.39
C THR A 330 18.70 -13.27 11.37
N ASN A 331 19.58 -12.79 10.48
CA ASN A 331 20.05 -13.47 9.26
C ASN A 331 18.96 -13.78 8.23
N GLU A 332 17.75 -13.26 8.41
CA GLU A 332 16.67 -13.41 7.44
C GLU A 332 17.02 -12.71 6.11
N ILE A 333 16.67 -13.33 4.99
CA ILE A 333 16.81 -12.75 3.65
C ILE A 333 15.44 -12.26 3.16
N ILE A 334 15.33 -10.96 2.94
CA ILE A 334 14.15 -10.34 2.33
C ILE A 334 14.45 -10.12 0.85
N ARG A 335 13.55 -10.62 0.00
CA ARG A 335 13.68 -10.58 -1.47
C ARG A 335 12.69 -9.59 -2.06
N CYS A 336 13.20 -8.44 -2.47
CA CYS A 336 12.46 -7.39 -3.16
C CYS A 336 12.37 -7.70 -4.65
N ILE A 337 11.18 -7.60 -5.23
CA ILE A 337 10.96 -7.61 -6.67
C ILE A 337 11.13 -6.18 -7.16
N CYS A 338 12.08 -5.95 -8.06
CA CYS A 338 12.28 -4.68 -8.75
C CYS A 338 11.89 -4.87 -10.22
N HIS A 339 11.02 -3.99 -10.73
CA HIS A 339 10.61 -3.97 -12.13
C HIS A 339 11.05 -2.69 -12.79
N PHE A 340 11.53 -2.76 -14.03
CA PHE A 340 12.01 -1.62 -14.80
C PHE A 340 11.29 -1.53 -16.15
N ASP A 341 10.83 -0.32 -16.51
CA ASP A 341 10.28 0.03 -17.83
C ASP A 341 11.05 1.21 -18.45
N GLN A 342 10.73 1.59 -19.70
CA GLN A 342 11.47 2.58 -20.51
C GLN A 342 10.59 3.71 -21.02
#